data_AF-A0A2A6F5X3-F1
#
_entry.id   AF-A0A2A6F5X3-F1
#
_cell.length_a   1.000
_cell.length_b   1.000
_cell.length_c   1.000
_cell.angle_alpha   90.00
_cell.angle_beta   90.00
_cell.angle_gamma   90.00
#
_symmetry.space_group_name_H-M   'P 1'
#
loop_
_entity.id
_entity.type
_entity.pdbx_description
1 polymer ?
#
loop_
_entity_poly.entity_id
_entity_poly.type
_entity_poly.pdbx_seq_one_letter_code
_entity_poly.pdbx_strand_id
1 'polypeptide(L)'
;MRFILIFRDPIKRAWSHWRMETSRGRDNVPFEYAVREGRRRLSEVAINHPARRTFSYVERGFYGKQICNLFRIFDRENVLLLRSDDLRREPIATLASIASFLRVGPFTFGDEIAGAIGHQDHAQPDDTDVDYLRGLYREDIELFTKVSKLKVDDWLTSGTQDGALS
;
A
#
# COMPACT_ATOMS: atom_id res chain seq x y z
N MET A 1 8.49 -11.61 -19.05
CA MET A 1 8.86 -10.95 -17.79
C MET A 1 7.72 -11.15 -16.80
N ARG A 2 7.98 -11.36 -15.51
CA ARG A 2 6.93 -11.59 -14.49
C ARG A 2 6.98 -10.51 -13.42
N PHE A 3 5.82 -10.06 -12.98
CA PHE A 3 5.67 -9.04 -11.93
C PHE A 3 4.97 -9.64 -10.72
N ILE A 4 5.49 -9.36 -9.53
CA ILE A 4 4.82 -9.67 -8.27
C ILE A 4 4.66 -8.35 -7.54
N LEU A 5 3.42 -7.97 -7.23
CA LEU A 5 3.10 -6.75 -6.49
C LEU A 5 2.38 -7.13 -5.19
N ILE A 6 2.85 -6.56 -4.09
CA ILE A 6 2.30 -6.79 -2.75
C ILE A 6 1.70 -5.50 -2.23
N PHE A 7 0.43 -5.54 -1.87
CA PHE A 7 -0.34 -4.37 -1.45
C PHE A 7 -0.66 -4.41 0.04
N ARG A 8 -0.72 -3.23 0.64
CA ARG A 8 -1.23 -3.00 2.00
C ARG A 8 -2.24 -1.88 1.92
N ASP A 9 -3.18 -1.85 2.86
CA ASP A 9 -4.06 -0.71 3.12
C ASP A 9 -3.37 0.66 2.83
N PRO A 10 -3.85 1.42 1.83
CA PRO A 10 -3.26 2.69 1.42
C PRO A 10 -3.05 3.69 2.56
N ILE A 11 -3.96 3.76 3.53
CA ILE A 11 -3.88 4.65 4.68
C ILE A 11 -2.75 4.22 5.61
N LYS A 12 -2.72 2.93 5.99
CA LYS A 12 -1.64 2.39 6.83
C LYS A 12 -0.27 2.51 6.15
N ARG A 13 -0.22 2.38 4.82
CA ARG A 13 1.01 2.59 4.04
C ARG A 13 1.45 4.06 4.08
N ALA A 14 0.54 5.01 3.86
CA ALA A 14 0.84 6.44 3.90
C ALA A 14 1.40 6.85 5.26
N TRP A 15 0.73 6.42 6.34
CA TRP A 15 1.16 6.65 7.72
C TRP A 15 2.54 6.08 8.02
N SER A 16 2.77 4.81 7.67
CA SER A 16 4.05 4.15 7.88
C SER A 16 5.18 4.83 7.08
N HIS A 17 4.89 5.30 5.87
CA HIS A 17 5.87 6.00 5.04
C HIS A 17 6.23 7.37 5.66
N TRP A 18 5.23 8.17 6.06
CA TRP A 18 5.48 9.45 6.75
C TRP A 18 6.30 9.26 8.03
N ARG A 19 5.93 8.31 8.89
CA ARG A 19 6.71 8.01 10.11
C ARG A 19 8.15 7.65 9.84
N MET A 20 8.39 6.84 8.80
CA MET A 20 9.73 6.42 8.40
C MET A 20 10.57 7.60 7.89
N GLU A 21 9.98 8.51 7.12
CA GLU A 21 10.70 9.68 6.62
C GLU A 21 10.94 10.71 7.73
N THR A 22 10.00 10.90 8.65
CA THR A 22 10.17 11.74 9.85
C THR A 22 11.23 11.19 10.80
N SER A 23 11.25 9.88 11.06
CA SER A 23 12.28 9.27 11.92
C SER A 23 13.69 9.32 11.32
N ARG A 24 13.77 9.41 9.99
CA ARG A 24 15.03 9.63 9.26
C ARG A 24 15.41 11.11 9.12
N GLY A 25 14.62 12.03 9.65
CA GLY A 25 14.84 13.48 9.55
C GLY A 25 14.64 14.04 8.13
N ARG A 26 13.92 13.33 7.25
CA ARG A 26 13.67 13.73 5.86
C ARG A 26 12.36 14.48 5.64
N ASP A 27 11.48 14.43 6.63
CA ASP A 27 10.30 15.28 6.72
C ASP A 27 10.11 15.69 8.18
N ASN A 28 9.55 16.87 8.42
CA ASN A 28 9.32 17.40 9.76
C ASN A 28 7.92 18.00 9.92
N VAL A 29 7.08 17.89 8.89
CA VAL A 29 5.71 18.40 8.93
C VAL A 29 4.77 17.37 9.59
N PRO A 30 3.70 17.82 10.26
CA PRO A 30 2.65 16.93 10.76
C PRO A 30 2.03 16.07 9.65
N PHE A 31 1.55 14.88 10.00
CA PHE A 31 0.93 13.96 9.04
C PHE A 31 -0.26 14.59 8.33
N GLU A 32 -1.13 15.28 9.07
CA GLU A 32 -2.28 16.02 8.54
C GLU A 32 -1.89 16.92 7.37
N TYR A 33 -0.88 17.78 7.58
CA TYR A 33 -0.32 18.65 6.54
C TYR A 33 0.29 17.82 5.41
N ALA A 34 1.06 16.78 5.72
CA ALA A 34 1.76 15.97 4.73
C ALA A 34 0.81 15.34 3.70
N VAL A 35 -0.38 14.92 4.13
CA VAL A 35 -1.40 14.25 3.26
C VAL A 35 -2.44 15.21 2.68
N ARG A 36 -2.47 16.47 3.12
CA ARG A 36 -3.30 17.54 2.54
C ARG A 36 -2.44 18.51 1.75
N GLU A 37 -2.20 19.71 2.28
CA GLU A 37 -1.51 20.81 1.60
C GLU A 37 -0.08 20.42 1.21
N GLY A 38 0.59 19.61 2.03
CA GLY A 38 1.92 19.09 1.82
C GLY A 38 2.07 18.25 0.55
N ARG A 39 0.98 17.73 -0.03
CA ARG A 39 1.00 17.04 -1.33
C ARG A 39 1.48 17.96 -2.47
N ARG A 40 1.28 19.28 -2.35
CA ARG A 40 1.75 20.27 -3.33
C ARG A 40 3.27 20.26 -3.51
N ARG A 41 4.03 19.71 -2.56
CA ARG A 41 5.49 19.49 -2.69
C ARG A 41 5.86 18.63 -3.89
N LEU A 42 4.89 17.95 -4.52
CA LEU A 42 5.07 17.11 -5.69
C LEU A 42 4.55 17.72 -7.01
N SER A 43 3.88 18.89 -6.99
CA SER A 43 3.17 19.44 -8.16
C SER A 43 4.10 19.74 -9.34
N GLU A 44 5.31 20.24 -9.06
CA GLU A 44 6.30 20.64 -10.07
C GLU A 44 7.52 19.73 -10.10
N VAL A 45 7.49 18.66 -9.32
CA VAL A 45 8.62 17.74 -9.19
C VAL A 45 8.59 16.75 -10.35
N ALA A 46 9.66 16.67 -11.14
CA ALA A 46 9.79 15.71 -12.24
C ALA A 46 9.57 14.26 -11.77
N ILE A 47 9.07 13.38 -12.64
CA ILE A 47 8.67 12.01 -12.28
C ILE A 47 9.83 11.15 -11.71
N ASN A 48 11.05 11.42 -12.15
CA ASN A 48 12.28 10.74 -11.74
C ASN A 48 13.01 11.44 -10.57
N HIS A 49 12.48 12.55 -10.07
CA HIS A 49 13.16 13.33 -9.04
C HIS A 49 13.13 12.62 -7.67
N PRO A 50 14.23 12.62 -6.89
CA PRO A 50 14.32 11.93 -5.61
C PRO A 50 13.24 12.32 -4.59
N ALA A 51 12.76 13.57 -4.60
CA ALA A 51 11.72 14.03 -3.69
C ALA A 51 10.41 13.23 -3.78
N ARG A 52 10.11 12.60 -4.93
CA ARG A 52 8.97 11.68 -5.08
C ARG A 52 9.13 10.40 -4.27
N ARG A 53 10.36 10.00 -3.92
CA ARG A 53 10.58 8.88 -3.01
C ARG A 53 10.21 9.23 -1.58
N THR A 54 10.39 10.48 -1.18
CA THR A 54 10.14 10.98 0.19
C THR A 54 8.68 11.42 0.36
N PHE A 55 8.19 12.36 -0.44
CA PHE A 55 6.91 13.03 -0.14
C PHE A 55 5.67 12.38 -0.75
N SER A 56 5.80 11.32 -1.53
CA SER A 56 4.66 10.61 -2.16
C SER A 56 3.93 9.68 -1.19
N TYR A 57 3.50 10.22 -0.05
CA TYR A 57 2.77 9.48 0.98
C TYR A 57 1.41 9.01 0.46
N VAL A 58 0.71 9.85 -0.30
CA VAL A 58 -0.65 9.58 -0.78
C VAL A 58 -0.62 8.99 -2.19
N GLU A 59 0.18 9.57 -3.07
CA GLU A 59 0.19 9.31 -4.52
C GLU A 59 0.50 7.85 -4.84
N ARG A 60 1.34 7.21 -4.02
CA ARG A 60 1.70 5.79 -4.20
C ARG A 60 0.57 4.83 -3.80
N GLY A 61 -0.50 5.34 -3.19
CA GLY A 61 -1.64 4.58 -2.69
C GLY A 61 -2.76 4.38 -3.69
N PHE A 62 -2.71 5.09 -4.83
CA PHE A 62 -3.66 4.91 -5.92
C PHE A 62 -3.31 3.65 -6.73
N TYR A 63 -3.55 2.49 -6.15
CA TYR A 63 -3.19 1.19 -6.73
C TYR A 63 -4.04 0.83 -7.95
N GLY A 64 -5.31 1.21 -7.97
CA GLY A 64 -6.24 0.89 -9.06
C GLY A 64 -5.73 1.43 -10.39
N LYS A 65 -5.44 2.74 -10.44
CA LYS A 65 -4.83 3.38 -11.62
C LYS A 65 -3.49 2.76 -12.02
N GLN A 66 -2.64 2.45 -11.04
CA GLN A 66 -1.32 1.85 -11.31
C GLN A 66 -1.45 0.45 -11.94
N ILE A 67 -2.34 -0.39 -11.44
CA ILE A 67 -2.60 -1.73 -12.00
C ILE A 67 -3.23 -1.65 -13.38
N CYS A 68 -4.19 -0.74 -13.59
CA CYS A 68 -4.76 -0.52 -14.92
C CYS A 68 -3.67 -0.17 -15.95
N ASN A 69 -2.73 0.71 -15.59
CA ASN A 69 -1.61 1.04 -16.47
C ASN A 69 -0.68 -0.16 -16.72
N LEU A 70 -0.43 -0.99 -15.70
CA LEU A 70 0.37 -2.20 -15.84
C LEU A 70 -0.29 -3.19 -16.83
N PHE A 71 -1.60 -3.42 -16.70
CA PHE A 71 -2.35 -4.32 -17.58
C PHE A 71 -2.55 -3.81 -19.02
N ARG A 72 -2.22 -2.54 -19.30
CA ARG A 72 -2.16 -2.04 -20.68
C ARG A 72 -0.89 -2.47 -21.42
N ILE A 73 0.13 -2.92 -20.68
CA ILE A 73 1.46 -3.23 -21.21
C ILE A 73 1.76 -4.72 -21.06
N PHE A 74 1.30 -5.35 -19.99
CA PHE A 74 1.58 -6.75 -19.67
C PHE A 74 0.29 -7.55 -19.51
N ASP A 75 0.30 -8.77 -20.03
CA ASP A 75 -0.81 -9.70 -19.87
C ASP A 75 -1.02 -10.07 -18.40
N ARG A 76 -2.28 -10.32 -18.06
CA ARG A 76 -2.71 -10.63 -16.68
C ARG A 76 -1.99 -11.85 -16.09
N GLU A 77 -1.67 -12.84 -16.93
CA GLU A 77 -0.94 -14.05 -16.52
C GLU A 77 0.52 -13.79 -16.11
N ASN A 78 1.08 -12.63 -16.48
CA ASN A 78 2.45 -12.22 -16.14
C ASN A 78 2.49 -11.35 -14.88
N VAL A 79 1.37 -11.18 -14.17
CA VAL A 79 1.26 -10.32 -12.98
C VAL A 79 0.57 -11.07 -11.84
N LEU A 80 1.29 -11.25 -10.73
CA LEU A 80 0.74 -11.75 -9.48
C LEU A 80 0.51 -10.57 -8.52
N LEU A 81 -0.73 -10.46 -8.02
CA LEU A 81 -1.14 -9.44 -7.05
C LEU A 81 -1.41 -10.12 -5.71
N LEU A 82 -0.78 -9.64 -4.64
CA LEU A 82 -0.85 -10.23 -3.30
C LEU A 82 -1.14 -9.18 -2.24
N ARG A 83 -1.60 -9.60 -1.06
CA ARG A 83 -1.71 -8.73 0.11
C ARG A 83 -0.54 -8.97 1.05
N SER A 84 -0.03 -7.88 1.63
CA SER A 84 1.00 -7.94 2.67
C SER A 84 0.49 -8.63 3.94
N ASP A 85 -0.82 -8.58 4.19
CA ASP A 85 -1.43 -9.23 5.36
C ASP A 85 -1.48 -10.75 5.19
N ASP A 86 -1.77 -11.24 3.98
CA ASP A 86 -1.71 -12.68 3.64
C ASP A 86 -0.29 -13.20 3.78
N LEU A 87 0.71 -12.46 3.29
CA LEU A 87 2.13 -12.83 3.48
C LEU A 87 2.52 -12.93 4.97
N ARG A 88 1.92 -12.10 5.83
CA ARG A 88 2.21 -12.09 7.26
C ARG A 88 1.49 -13.21 8.02
N ARG A 89 0.22 -13.45 7.68
CA ARG A 89 -0.65 -14.42 8.35
C ARG A 89 -0.41 -15.85 7.85
N GLU A 90 -0.19 -15.98 6.55
CA GLU A 90 -0.06 -17.24 5.84
C GLU A 90 1.18 -17.20 4.92
N PRO A 91 2.40 -17.04 5.48
CA PRO A 91 3.63 -16.89 4.69
C PRO A 91 3.87 -18.09 3.78
N ILE A 92 3.68 -19.31 4.30
CA ILE A 92 3.90 -20.55 3.54
C ILE A 92 2.98 -20.62 2.31
N ALA A 93 1.68 -20.36 2.48
CA ALA A 93 0.71 -20.39 1.39
C ALA A 93 0.96 -19.29 0.35
N THR A 94 1.32 -18.09 0.82
CA THR A 94 1.66 -16.97 -0.06
C THR A 94 2.91 -17.27 -0.88
N LEU A 95 3.95 -17.84 -0.26
CA LEU A 95 5.19 -18.20 -0.92
C LEU A 95 5.00 -19.38 -1.89
N ALA A 96 4.15 -20.35 -1.58
CA ALA A 96 3.76 -21.40 -2.52
C ALA A 96 3.08 -20.82 -3.77
N SER A 97 2.22 -19.82 -3.61
CA SER A 97 1.59 -19.11 -4.72
C SER A 97 2.61 -18.38 -5.59
N ILE A 98 3.63 -17.75 -4.98
CA ILE A 98 4.76 -17.14 -5.69
C ILE A 98 5.57 -18.18 -6.46
N ALA A 99 5.91 -19.32 -5.85
CA ALA A 99 6.68 -20.38 -6.50
C ALA A 99 5.95 -20.93 -7.73
N SER A 100 4.64 -21.18 -7.60
CA SER A 100 3.77 -21.62 -8.69
C SER A 100 3.74 -20.60 -9.84
N PHE A 101 3.54 -19.32 -9.54
CA PHE A 101 3.55 -18.24 -10.52
C PHE A 101 4.89 -18.11 -11.27
N LEU A 102 6.00 -18.25 -10.55
CA LEU A 102 7.35 -18.23 -11.13
C LEU A 102 7.71 -19.53 -11.87
N ARG A 103 6.92 -20.60 -11.70
CA ARG A 103 7.19 -21.95 -12.21
C ARG A 103 8.51 -22.52 -11.71
N VAL A 104 8.76 -22.37 -10.41
CA VAL A 104 9.94 -22.90 -9.72
C VAL A 104 9.52 -23.92 -8.66
N GLY A 105 10.49 -24.68 -8.15
CA GLY A 105 10.26 -25.57 -7.01
C GLY A 105 9.80 -24.80 -5.76
N PRO A 106 9.16 -25.49 -4.80
CA PRO A 106 8.72 -24.86 -3.55
C PRO A 106 9.92 -24.28 -2.80
N PHE A 107 9.71 -23.11 -2.18
CA PHE A 107 10.73 -22.52 -1.30
C PHE A 107 10.94 -23.42 -0.08
N THR A 108 12.21 -23.69 0.24
CA THR A 108 12.61 -24.38 1.47
C THR A 108 12.96 -23.33 2.52
N PHE A 109 12.39 -23.45 3.71
CA PHE A 109 12.63 -22.51 4.81
C PHE A 109 13.42 -23.21 5.92
N GLY A 110 14.40 -22.50 6.48
CA GLY A 110 14.97 -22.84 7.79
C GLY A 110 14.16 -22.22 8.93
N ASP A 111 14.61 -22.42 10.17
CA ASP A 111 13.92 -21.94 11.39
C ASP A 111 13.82 -20.40 11.51
N GLU A 112 14.52 -19.64 10.67
CA GLU A 112 14.64 -18.18 10.73
C GLU A 112 13.53 -17.40 10.00
N ILE A 113 12.25 -17.75 10.18
CA ILE A 113 11.13 -16.87 9.76
C ILE A 113 10.61 -16.00 10.93
N ALA A 114 11.02 -16.29 12.15
CA ALA A 114 10.62 -15.54 13.34
C ALA A 114 11.66 -14.48 13.72
N GLY A 115 11.62 -13.28 13.12
CA GLY A 115 12.50 -12.23 13.62
C GLY A 115 12.34 -10.82 13.06
N ALA A 116 11.93 -10.66 11.80
CA ALA A 116 11.82 -9.33 11.19
C ALA A 116 10.36 -8.86 11.04
N ILE A 117 9.46 -9.35 11.91
CA ILE A 117 8.16 -8.71 12.05
C ILE A 117 8.46 -7.37 12.72
N GLY A 118 8.52 -6.30 11.94
CA GLY A 118 8.51 -4.93 12.45
C GLY A 118 7.20 -4.72 13.21
N HIS A 119 7.14 -5.25 14.42
CA HIS A 119 6.12 -5.02 15.42
C HIS A 119 6.44 -3.66 16.01
N GLN A 120 6.16 -2.66 15.22
CA GLN A 120 6.06 -1.33 15.76
C GLN A 120 4.56 -1.10 15.82
N ASP A 121 4.04 -1.30 17.02
CA ASP A 121 2.70 -0.90 17.41
C ASP A 121 2.66 0.63 17.29
N HIS A 122 2.47 1.06 16.06
CA HIS A 122 2.53 2.43 15.68
C HIS A 122 1.15 3.00 16.00
N ALA A 123 1.12 4.03 16.85
CA ALA A 123 -0.04 4.93 16.99
C ALA A 123 -0.70 5.11 15.62
N GLN A 124 -2.01 4.91 15.53
CA GLN A 124 -2.76 5.06 14.28
C GLN A 124 -2.82 6.55 13.88
N PRO A 125 -3.02 6.86 12.58
CA PRO A 125 -3.42 8.20 12.19
C PRO A 125 -4.73 8.60 12.88
N ASP A 126 -4.95 9.90 13.06
CA ASP A 126 -6.19 10.45 13.60
C ASP A 126 -7.40 10.08 12.72
N ASP A 127 -8.58 9.89 13.32
CA ASP A 127 -9.80 9.53 12.59
C ASP A 127 -10.17 10.55 11.51
N THR A 128 -9.90 11.84 11.74
CA THR A 128 -10.11 12.90 10.75
C THR A 128 -9.18 12.77 9.55
N ASP A 129 -7.94 12.30 9.74
CA ASP A 129 -7.00 11.98 8.67
C ASP A 129 -7.41 10.73 7.91
N VAL A 130 -7.89 9.71 8.63
CA VAL A 130 -8.41 8.47 8.04
C VAL A 130 -9.60 8.78 7.14
N ASP A 131 -10.57 9.56 7.62
CA ASP A 131 -11.78 9.90 6.86
C ASP A 131 -11.48 10.76 5.63
N TYR A 132 -10.58 11.73 5.75
CA TYR A 132 -10.10 12.49 4.60
C TYR A 132 -9.47 11.57 3.54
N LEU A 133 -8.61 10.64 3.96
CA LEU A 133 -7.95 9.71 3.04
C LEU A 133 -8.92 8.67 2.45
N ARG A 134 -9.92 8.20 3.19
CA ARG A 134 -11.01 7.36 2.66
C ARG A 134 -11.73 8.05 1.53
N GLY A 135 -12.14 9.31 1.74
CA GLY A 135 -12.76 10.13 0.72
C GLY A 135 -11.89 10.24 -0.54
N LEU A 136 -10.60 10.46 -0.34
CA LEU A 136 -9.63 10.63 -1.43
C LEU A 136 -9.37 9.33 -2.22
N TYR A 137 -9.37 8.16 -1.57
CA TYR A 137 -9.08 6.88 -2.23
C TYR A 137 -10.33 6.15 -2.75
N ARG A 138 -11.54 6.59 -2.41
CA ARG A 138 -12.81 5.88 -2.66
C ARG A 138 -12.92 5.29 -4.06
N GLU A 139 -12.80 6.11 -5.10
CA GLU A 139 -12.92 5.66 -6.49
C GLU A 139 -11.79 4.69 -6.90
N ASP A 140 -10.57 4.92 -6.41
CA ASP A 140 -9.42 4.09 -6.75
C ASP A 140 -9.46 2.74 -6.03
N ILE A 141 -9.97 2.67 -4.79
CA ILE A 141 -10.09 1.39 -4.08
C ILE A 141 -11.19 0.51 -4.67
N GLU A 142 -12.29 1.11 -5.14
CA GLU A 142 -13.32 0.42 -5.91
C GLU A 142 -12.75 -0.14 -7.22
N LEU A 143 -12.00 0.69 -7.96
CA LEU A 143 -11.30 0.27 -9.17
C LEU A 143 -10.30 -0.85 -8.86
N PHE A 144 -9.48 -0.69 -7.83
CA PHE A 144 -8.49 -1.67 -7.38
C PHE A 144 -9.13 -3.02 -7.09
N THR A 145 -10.23 -3.04 -6.33
CA THR A 145 -10.96 -4.26 -6.00
C THR A 145 -11.47 -4.95 -7.26
N LYS A 146 -12.06 -4.17 -8.19
CA LYS A 146 -12.57 -4.69 -9.46
C LYS A 146 -11.49 -5.32 -10.33
N VAL A 147 -10.33 -4.67 -10.46
CA VAL A 147 -9.25 -5.11 -11.37
C VAL A 147 -8.37 -6.17 -10.74
N SER A 148 -8.05 -6.06 -9.44
CA SER A 148 -7.16 -6.98 -8.73
C SER A 148 -7.85 -8.27 -8.31
N LYS A 149 -9.16 -8.22 -8.01
CA LYS A 149 -9.92 -9.30 -7.35
C LYS A 149 -9.46 -9.62 -5.93
N LEU A 150 -8.61 -8.79 -5.33
CA LEU A 150 -8.23 -8.92 -3.93
C LEU A 150 -9.39 -8.46 -3.04
N LYS A 151 -9.61 -9.19 -1.94
CA LYS A 151 -10.53 -8.76 -0.87
C LYS A 151 -9.83 -7.71 -0.02
N VAL A 152 -10.48 -6.58 0.18
CA VAL A 152 -9.92 -5.42 0.90
C VAL A 152 -10.88 -4.88 1.96
N ASP A 153 -11.93 -5.64 2.30
CA ASP A 153 -13.00 -5.20 3.19
C ASP A 153 -12.49 -4.93 4.62
N ASP A 154 -11.36 -5.54 4.99
CA ASP A 154 -10.67 -5.37 6.26
C ASP A 154 -9.64 -4.22 6.27
N TRP A 155 -9.52 -3.47 5.17
CA TRP A 155 -8.69 -2.26 5.11
C TRP A 155 -9.45 -1.06 5.67
N LEU A 156 -8.76 -0.19 6.42
CA LEU A 156 -9.31 1.08 6.87
C LEU A 156 -9.84 1.90 5.70
N THR A 157 -9.15 1.84 4.56
CA THR A 157 -9.54 2.53 3.32
C THR A 157 -10.90 2.08 2.77
N SER A 158 -11.34 0.85 3.06
CA SER A 158 -12.60 0.28 2.56
C SER A 158 -13.77 0.40 3.55
N GLY A 159 -13.51 0.86 4.77
CA GLY A 159 -14.55 1.03 5.79
C GLY A 159 -15.60 2.06 5.37
N THR A 160 -16.87 1.78 5.67
CA THR A 160 -17.95 2.75 5.58
C THR A 160 -17.81 3.81 6.67
N GLN A 161 -18.20 5.05 6.39
CA GLN A 161 -18.41 6.05 7.44
C GLN A 161 -19.66 5.66 8.24
N ASP A 162 -19.53 4.71 9.16
CA ASP A 162 -20.54 4.51 10.20
C ASP A 162 -20.22 5.51 11.32
N GLY A 163 -20.76 6.72 11.21
CA GLY A 163 -20.64 7.72 12.28
C GLY A 163 -20.75 9.18 11.84
N ALA A 164 -21.90 9.59 11.31
CA ALA A 164 -22.32 10.99 11.43
C ALA A 164 -23.85 11.09 11.41
N LEU A 165 -24.38 11.74 12.46
CA LEU A 165 -25.79 12.07 12.76
C LEU A 165 -26.55 11.02 13.60
N SER A 166 -26.27 11.04 14.91
CA SER A 166 -27.33 11.00 15.93
C SER A 166 -27.75 12.42 16.26
#